data_AF-A0A3R6ZT98-F1
#
_entry.id   AF-A0A3R6ZT98-F1
#
_cell.length_a   1.000
_cell.length_b   1.000
_cell.length_c   1.000
_cell.angle_alpha   90.00
_cell.angle_beta   90.00
_cell.angle_gamma   90.00
#
_symmetry.space_group_name_H-M   'P 1'
#
loop_
_entity.id
_entity.type
_entity.pdbx_description
1 polymer ?
#
loop_
_entity_poly.entity_id
_entity_poly.type
_entity_poly.pdbx_seq_one_letter_code
_entity_poly.pdbx_strand_id
1 'polypeptide(L)'
;MKISPGGRCEIFPDPDGLLEFITEMRNKERALTTTHIINWIKRHQAQWLRLYLSGKQPGTGYNSLLRLLQYFCNRKGFTRQKSSKKKRTKTVLIEVRDEFAREFHNSYRAFDASAIYNVDETGFYYDMPP
;
A
#
# COMPACT_ATOMS: atom_id res chain seq x y z
N MET A 1 29.07 19.42 16.76
CA MET A 1 29.19 18.40 15.69
C MET A 1 28.11 17.34 15.92
N LYS A 2 27.12 17.23 15.04
CA LYS A 2 26.12 16.15 15.11
C LYS A 2 26.71 14.90 14.46
N ILE A 3 27.01 13.90 15.28
CA ILE A 3 27.45 12.59 14.81
C ILE A 3 26.26 11.96 14.09
N SER A 4 26.36 11.82 12.77
CA SER A 4 25.40 11.07 11.96
C SER A 4 25.57 9.59 12.31
N PRO A 5 24.51 8.83 12.67
CA PRO A 5 24.67 7.41 12.95
C PRO A 5 25.09 6.72 11.65
N GLY A 6 26.24 6.03 11.71
CA GLY A 6 26.82 5.26 10.61
C GLY A 6 26.01 4.02 10.23
N GLY A 7 24.76 4.20 9.82
CA GLY A 7 23.97 3.22 9.11
C GLY A 7 23.93 3.59 7.63
N ARG A 8 24.23 2.64 6.73
CA ARG A 8 24.13 2.83 5.28
C ARG A 8 22.79 3.49 4.93
N CYS A 9 22.82 4.56 4.13
CA CYS A 9 21.62 5.22 3.60
C CYS A 9 20.88 4.28 2.64
N GLU A 10 20.19 3.28 3.18
CA GLU A 10 19.25 2.42 2.47
C GLU A 10 17.89 3.11 2.42
N ILE A 11 17.89 4.32 1.88
CA ILE A 11 16.71 5.15 1.66
C ILE A 11 16.70 5.50 0.18
N PHE A 12 15.54 5.36 -0.46
CA PHE A 12 15.37 5.78 -1.85
C PHE A 12 15.54 7.30 -1.95
N PRO A 13 16.14 7.84 -3.03
CA PRO A 13 16.29 9.27 -3.26
C PRO A 13 14.97 10.04 -3.23
N ASP A 14 13.94 9.42 -3.79
CA ASP A 14 12.58 9.93 -3.80
C ASP A 14 11.65 8.83 -3.24
N PRO A 15 11.50 8.77 -1.90
CA PRO A 15 10.64 7.81 -1.24
C PRO A 15 9.15 8.17 -1.39
N ASP A 16 8.82 9.44 -1.58
CA ASP A 16 7.44 9.91 -1.66
C ASP A 16 6.85 9.67 -3.06
N GLY A 17 7.60 9.93 -4.14
CA GLY A 17 7.19 9.57 -5.49
C GLY A 17 7.11 8.06 -5.69
N LEU A 18 7.98 7.29 -5.03
CA LEU A 18 7.87 5.83 -5.03
C LEU A 18 6.60 5.35 -4.30
N LEU A 19 6.26 6.00 -3.16
CA LEU A 19 5.05 5.74 -2.41
C LEU A 19 3.79 6.07 -3.23
N GLU A 20 3.79 7.21 -3.91
CA GLU A 20 2.71 7.66 -4.78
C GLU A 20 2.48 6.67 -5.92
N PHE A 21 3.54 6.27 -6.62
CA PHE A 21 3.47 5.27 -7.69
C PHE A 21 2.88 3.93 -7.21
N ILE A 22 3.36 3.41 -6.07
CA ILE A 22 2.83 2.16 -5.50
C ILE A 22 1.35 2.34 -5.15
N THR A 23 0.97 3.46 -4.56
CA THR A 23 -0.42 3.75 -4.15
C THR A 23 -1.34 3.85 -5.36
N GLU A 24 -0.93 4.56 -6.40
CA GLU A 24 -1.69 4.71 -7.65
C GLU A 24 -1.93 3.35 -8.33
N MET A 25 -0.88 2.55 -8.47
CA MET A 25 -0.97 1.21 -9.07
C MET A 25 -1.93 0.30 -8.28
N ARG A 26 -1.93 0.40 -6.95
CA ARG A 26 -2.83 -0.36 -6.08
C ARG A 26 -4.27 0.14 -6.14
N ASN A 27 -4.49 1.44 -6.20
CA ASN A 27 -5.83 2.04 -6.36
C ASN A 27 -6.47 1.66 -7.70
N LYS A 28 -5.66 1.50 -8.75
CA LYS A 28 -6.08 1.00 -10.07
C LYS A 28 -6.26 -0.51 -10.12
N GLU A 29 -6.15 -1.22 -8.99
CA GLU A 29 -6.21 -2.68 -8.87
C GLU A 29 -5.25 -3.45 -9.79
N ARG A 30 -4.17 -2.82 -10.24
CA ARG A 30 -3.19 -3.48 -11.10
C ARG A 30 -2.34 -4.42 -10.26
N ALA A 31 -1.97 -5.55 -10.84
CA ALA A 31 -0.96 -6.42 -10.24
C ALA A 31 0.36 -5.65 -10.10
N LEU A 32 0.73 -5.29 -8.87
CA LEU A 32 2.00 -4.67 -8.57
C LEU A 32 3.01 -5.76 -8.20
N THR A 33 4.07 -5.87 -9.01
CA THR A 33 5.18 -6.79 -8.75
C THR A 33 6.46 -6.01 -8.51
N THR A 34 7.48 -6.67 -7.94
CA THR A 34 8.79 -6.05 -7.71
C THR A 34 9.41 -5.54 -9.01
N THR A 35 9.12 -6.18 -10.15
CA THR A 35 9.54 -5.72 -11.48
C THR A 35 8.97 -4.34 -11.83
N HIS A 36 7.70 -4.07 -11.50
CA HIS A 36 7.09 -2.76 -11.75
C HIS A 36 7.80 -1.67 -10.94
N ILE A 37 8.11 -1.95 -9.67
CA ILE A 37 8.80 -1.02 -8.79
C ILE A 37 10.24 -0.77 -9.27
N ILE A 38 10.96 -1.84 -9.65
CA ILE A 38 12.31 -1.72 -10.22
C ILE A 38 12.31 -0.91 -11.52
N ASN A 39 11.30 -1.09 -12.38
CA ASN A 39 11.18 -0.32 -13.62
C ASN A 39 10.92 1.16 -13.35
N TRP A 40 10.12 1.50 -12.34
CA TRP A 40 9.95 2.88 -11.89
C TRP A 40 11.29 3.46 -11.42
N ILE A 41 12.04 2.76 -10.57
CA ILE A 41 13.37 3.19 -10.10
C ILE A 41 14.34 3.38 -11.30
N LYS A 42 14.33 2.47 -12.27
CA LYS A 42 15.17 2.59 -13.48
C LYS A 42 14.84 3.84 -14.30
N ARG A 43 13.58 4.29 -14.32
CA ARG A 43 13.15 5.48 -15.07
C ARG A 43 13.43 6.77 -14.32
N HIS A 44 13.17 6.81 -13.02
CA HIS A 44 13.16 8.04 -12.22
C HIS A 44 14.43 8.22 -11.37
N GLN A 45 15.18 7.15 -11.09
CA GLN A 45 16.31 7.14 -10.17
C GLN A 45 17.51 6.34 -10.73
N ALA A 46 17.72 6.37 -12.05
CA ALA A 46 18.71 5.55 -12.76
C ALA A 46 20.14 5.73 -12.24
N GLN A 47 20.55 6.98 -11.99
CA GLN A 47 21.89 7.30 -11.47
C GLN A 47 22.09 6.73 -10.07
N TRP A 48 21.10 6.89 -9.19
CA TRP A 48 21.14 6.30 -7.85
C TRP A 48 21.21 4.78 -7.93
N LEU A 49 20.40 4.14 -8.78
CA LEU A 49 20.43 2.69 -8.94
C LEU A 49 21.80 2.19 -9.38
N ARG A 50 22.47 2.90 -10.30
CA ARG A 50 23.83 2.56 -10.76
C ARG A 50 24.84 2.65 -9.63
N LEU A 51 24.83 3.75 -8.88
CA LEU A 51 25.74 3.97 -7.73
C LEU A 51 25.46 2.98 -6.59
N TYR A 52 24.18 2.69 -6.34
CA TYR A 52 23.76 1.71 -5.35
C TYR A 52 24.30 0.33 -5.69
N LEU A 53 24.17 -0.10 -6.95
CA LEU A 53 24.64 -1.42 -7.40
C LEU A 53 26.18 -1.50 -7.47
N SER A 54 26.88 -0.43 -7.86
CA SER A 54 28.35 -0.43 -7.92
C SER A 54 29.01 -0.56 -6.55
N GLY A 55 28.33 -0.15 -5.48
CA GLY A 55 28.79 -0.32 -4.11
C GLY A 55 28.53 -1.71 -3.50
N LYS A 56 27.97 -2.65 -4.26
CA LYS A 56 27.65 -4.01 -3.78
C LYS A 56 28.64 -5.04 -4.32
N GLN A 57 28.79 -6.12 -3.57
CA GLN A 57 29.57 -7.26 -4.03
C GLN A 57 28.97 -7.82 -5.34
N PRO A 58 29.80 -8.24 -6.31
CA PRO A 58 29.33 -8.88 -7.54
C PRO A 58 28.30 -9.98 -7.25
N GLY A 59 27.21 -10.02 -8.02
CA GLY A 59 26.12 -10.99 -7.84
C GLY A 59 25.15 -10.71 -6.67
N THR A 60 25.46 -9.79 -5.75
CA THR A 60 24.59 -9.49 -4.59
C THR A 60 23.71 -8.25 -4.76
N GLY A 61 24.00 -7.41 -5.76
CA GLY A 61 23.38 -6.10 -5.93
C GLY A 61 21.85 -6.13 -5.98
N TYR A 62 21.28 -6.93 -6.88
CA TYR A 62 19.82 -7.04 -7.01
C TYR A 62 19.17 -7.68 -5.79
N ASN A 63 19.78 -8.69 -5.16
CA ASN A 63 19.26 -9.28 -3.92
C ASN A 63 19.17 -8.25 -2.79
N SER A 64 20.18 -7.37 -2.67
CA SER A 64 20.14 -6.27 -1.72
C SER A 64 19.05 -5.25 -2.04
N LEU A 65 18.82 -4.95 -3.33
CA LEU A 65 17.74 -4.07 -3.78
C LEU A 65 16.37 -4.65 -3.45
N LEU A 66 16.17 -5.96 -3.65
CA LEU A 66 14.92 -6.63 -3.29
C LEU A 66 14.63 -6.53 -1.80
N ARG A 67 15.63 -6.71 -0.94
CA ARG A 67 15.48 -6.54 0.52
C ARG A 67 15.13 -5.10 0.88
N LEU A 68 15.81 -4.12 0.29
CA LEU A 68 15.50 -2.71 0.49
C LEU A 68 14.05 -2.39 0.11
N LEU A 69 13.58 -2.91 -1.02
CA LEU A 69 12.18 -2.77 -1.45
C LEU A 69 11.20 -3.40 -0.47
N GLN A 70 11.50 -4.61 0.03
CA GLN A 70 10.68 -5.26 1.05
C GLN A 70 10.62 -4.44 2.34
N TYR A 71 11.75 -3.93 2.83
CA TYR A 71 11.78 -3.06 4.01
C TYR A 71 11.00 -1.77 3.81
N PHE A 72 11.09 -1.15 2.65
CA PHE A 72 10.33 0.05 2.32
C PHE A 72 8.82 -0.24 2.31
N CYS A 73 8.40 -1.30 1.61
CA CYS A 73 7.00 -1.69 1.54
C CYS A 73 6.43 -2.02 2.93
N ASN A 74 7.16 -2.79 3.73
CA ASN A 74 6.73 -3.15 5.08
C ASN A 74 6.60 -1.92 5.98
N ARG A 75 7.57 -0.99 5.95
CA ARG A 75 7.51 0.26 6.74
C ARG A 75 6.35 1.17 6.35
N LYS A 76 5.91 1.13 5.09
CA LYS A 76 4.75 1.88 4.59
C LYS A 76 3.42 1.11 4.74
N GLY A 77 3.41 -0.04 5.42
CA GLY A 77 2.20 -0.83 5.67
C GLY A 77 1.68 -1.59 4.45
N PHE A 78 2.48 -1.72 3.39
CA PHE A 78 2.07 -2.44 2.19
C PHE A 78 2.13 -3.94 2.40
N THR A 79 0.96 -4.58 2.43
CA THR A 79 0.83 -6.04 2.48
C THR A 79 0.69 -6.64 1.07
N ARG A 80 0.87 -7.96 0.94
CA ARG A 80 0.65 -8.67 -0.33
C ARG A 80 -0.82 -8.61 -0.73
N GLN A 81 -1.11 -8.04 -1.89
CA GLN A 81 -2.46 -8.03 -2.44
C GLN A 81 -2.72 -9.33 -3.21
N LYS A 82 -3.70 -10.12 -2.78
CA LYS A 82 -4.24 -11.20 -3.62
C LYS A 82 -5.11 -10.59 -4.71
N SER A 83 -4.85 -10.97 -5.96
CA SER A 83 -5.78 -10.70 -7.06
C SER A 83 -7.10 -11.38 -6.75
N SER A 84 -8.21 -10.69 -7.00
CA SER A 84 -9.55 -11.26 -6.86
C SER A 84 -10.40 -10.69 -7.97
N LYS A 85 -11.15 -11.55 -8.67
CA LYS A 85 -12.05 -11.15 -9.75
C LYS A 85 -13.26 -10.36 -9.25
N LYS A 86 -13.51 -10.34 -7.93
CA LYS A 86 -14.64 -9.66 -7.29
C LYS A 86 -14.29 -8.28 -6.73
N LYS A 87 -13.01 -7.87 -6.75
CA LYS A 87 -12.62 -6.57 -6.22
C LYS A 87 -13.12 -5.46 -7.14
N ARG A 88 -13.74 -4.45 -6.53
CA ARG A 88 -14.20 -3.22 -7.18
C ARG A 88 -13.24 -2.12 -6.76
N THR A 89 -12.93 -1.23 -7.70
CA THR A 89 -12.03 -0.11 -7.44
C THR A 89 -12.55 0.74 -6.27
N LYS A 90 -11.64 1.41 -5.57
CA LYS A 90 -11.99 2.29 -4.44
C LYS A 90 -13.03 3.34 -4.85
N THR A 91 -12.93 3.87 -6.07
CA THR A 91 -13.89 4.84 -6.62
C THR A 91 -15.30 4.27 -6.67
N VAL A 92 -15.48 3.08 -7.25
CA VAL A 92 -16.79 2.41 -7.33
C VAL A 92 -17.35 2.13 -5.94
N LEU A 93 -16.50 1.73 -4.97
CA LEU A 93 -16.94 1.50 -3.59
C LEU A 93 -17.40 2.80 -2.91
N ILE A 94 -16.73 3.93 -3.17
CA ILE A 94 -17.13 5.25 -2.65
C ILE A 94 -18.45 5.69 -3.27
N GLU A 95 -18.60 5.53 -4.59
CA GLU A 95 -19.84 5.86 -5.30
C GLU A 95 -21.03 5.08 -4.74
N VAL A 96 -20.89 3.76 -4.59
CA VAL A 96 -21.95 2.89 -4.02
C VAL A 96 -22.26 3.29 -2.58
N ARG A 97 -21.24 3.61 -1.77
CA ARG A 97 -21.44 4.07 -0.39
C ARG A 97 -22.23 5.38 -0.34
N ASP A 98 -21.87 6.35 -1.17
CA ASP A 98 -22.46 7.69 -1.16
C ASP A 98 -23.89 7.66 -1.73
N GLU A 99 -24.13 6.85 -2.76
CA GLU A 99 -25.46 6.58 -3.28
C GLU A 99 -26.36 5.94 -2.22
N PHE A 100 -25.88 4.89 -1.55
CA PHE A 100 -26.61 4.24 -0.45
C PHE A 100 -26.92 5.23 0.69
N ALA A 101 -25.94 6.02 1.12
CA ALA A 101 -26.14 7.00 2.18
C ALA A 101 -27.21 8.04 1.81
N ARG A 102 -27.18 8.54 0.56
CA ARG A 102 -28.19 9.47 0.04
C ARG A 102 -29.58 8.84 0.06
N GLU A 103 -29.72 7.61 -0.43
CA GLU A 103 -31.01 6.91 -0.47
C GLU A 103 -31.56 6.59 0.91
N PHE A 104 -30.69 6.15 1.82
CA PHE A 104 -31.03 5.89 3.21
C PHE A 104 -31.58 7.17 3.87
N HIS A 105 -30.82 8.26 3.82
CA HIS A 105 -31.25 9.52 4.44
C HIS A 105 -32.53 10.07 3.82
N ASN A 106 -32.73 9.94 2.50
CA ASN A 106 -33.97 10.37 1.87
C ASN A 106 -35.19 9.53 2.28
N SER A 107 -35.03 8.21 2.34
CA SER A 107 -36.11 7.26 2.62
C SER A 107 -36.53 7.29 4.09
N TYR A 108 -35.57 7.49 4.99
CA TYR A 108 -35.80 7.45 6.43
C TYR A 108 -35.77 8.85 7.09
N ARG A 109 -35.82 9.94 6.32
CA ARG A 109 -35.78 11.33 6.85
C ARG A 109 -36.85 11.66 7.91
N ALA A 110 -37.94 10.89 7.94
CA ALA A 110 -39.05 11.09 8.87
C ALA A 110 -38.81 10.48 10.24
N PHE A 111 -37.80 9.61 10.37
CA PHE A 111 -37.43 8.97 11.62
C PHE A 111 -36.35 9.79 12.33
N ASP A 112 -36.47 9.92 13.64
CA ASP A 112 -35.42 10.52 14.46
C ASP A 112 -34.19 9.61 14.54
N ALA A 113 -33.01 10.19 14.76
CA ALA A 113 -31.77 9.43 14.90
C ALA A 113 -31.84 8.39 16.03
N SER A 114 -32.63 8.64 17.08
CA SER A 114 -32.87 7.69 18.18
C SER A 114 -33.64 6.43 17.78
N ALA A 115 -34.31 6.43 16.62
CA ALA A 115 -35.04 5.29 16.08
C ALA A 115 -34.20 4.46 15.07
N ILE A 116 -32.94 4.85 14.83
CA ILE A 116 -32.04 4.14 13.91
C ILE A 116 -31.05 3.32 14.73
N TYR A 117 -31.13 1.99 14.60
CA TYR A 117 -30.24 1.05 15.29
C TYR A 117 -29.27 0.41 14.30
N ASN A 118 -27.97 0.47 14.59
CA ASN A 118 -26.98 -0.31 13.86
C ASN A 118 -26.98 -1.75 14.37
N VAL A 119 -27.04 -2.72 13.46
CA VAL A 119 -26.99 -4.14 13.79
C VAL A 119 -25.96 -4.80 12.89
N ASP A 120 -24.91 -5.35 13.49
CA ASP A 120 -23.87 -6.11 12.80
C ASP A 120 -23.43 -7.32 13.63
N GLU A 121 -22.93 -8.34 12.94
CA GLU A 121 -22.41 -9.54 13.60
C GLU A 121 -20.95 -9.30 14.01
N THR A 122 -20.70 -9.23 15.31
CA THR A 122 -19.33 -9.25 15.85
C THR A 122 -18.89 -10.71 15.99
N GLY A 123 -17.98 -11.15 15.11
CA GLY A 123 -17.40 -12.50 15.19
C GLY A 123 -16.65 -12.71 16.50
N PHE A 124 -17.06 -13.71 17.28
CA PHE A 124 -16.38 -14.12 18.49
C PHE A 124 -15.42 -15.29 18.17
N TYR A 125 -14.14 -15.11 18.46
CA TYR A 125 -13.14 -16.17 18.29
C TYR A 125 -12.86 -16.81 19.64
N TYR A 126 -13.09 -18.11 19.74
CA TYR A 126 -12.57 -18.89 20.86
C TYR A 126 -11.09 -19.14 20.61
N ASP A 127 -10.22 -18.69 21.53
CA ASP A 127 -8.83 -19.13 21.61
C ASP A 127 -8.82 -20.62 22.02
N MET A 128 -9.14 -21.50 21.07
CA MET A 128 -8.96 -22.94 21.27
C MET A 128 -7.53 -23.30 20.84
N PRO A 129 -6.66 -23.70 21.79
CA PRO A 129 -5.37 -24.26 21.44
C PRO A 129 -5.55 -25.64 20.76
N PRO A 130 -4.59 -26.07 19.92
CA PRO A 130 -4.62 -27.37 19.24
C PRO A 130 -4.46 -28.56 20.19
#